data_AF-A0A857LMJ8-F1
#
_entry.id   AF-A0A857LMJ8-F1
#
_cell.length_a   1.000
_cell.length_b   1.000
_cell.length_c   1.000
_cell.angle_alpha   90.00
_cell.angle_beta   90.00
_cell.angle_gamma   90.00
#
_symmetry.space_group_name_H-M   'P 1'
#
loop_
_entity.id
_entity.type
_entity.pdbx_description
1 polymer ?
#
loop_
_entity_poly.entity_id
_entity_poly.type
_entity_poly.pdbx_seq_one_letter_code
_entity_poly.pdbx_strand_id
1 'polypeptide(L)' 'MTDILIRNVDDEVIARIDDQAQSLGMSRSEYLRQQLKTIAHPRGRTTRADLDRFSALAGDLLDDEVMAKAWD' A
#
# COMPACT_ATOMS: atom_id res chain seq x y z
N MET A 1 3.30 16.53 -15.39
CA MET A 1 2.35 15.43 -15.11
C MET A 1 1.98 14.81 -16.45
N THR A 2 1.90 13.48 -16.54
CA THR A 2 1.58 12.79 -17.80
C THR A 2 0.27 12.05 -17.62
N ASP A 3 -0.61 12.18 -18.60
CA ASP A 3 -1.93 11.57 -18.58
C ASP A 3 -1.88 10.17 -19.20
N ILE A 4 -2.66 9.26 -18.63
CA ILE A 4 -2.80 7.88 -19.10
C ILE A 4 -4.27 7.63 -19.42
N LEU A 5 -4.54 7.20 -20.65
CA LEU A 5 -5.87 6.79 -21.08
C LEU A 5 -5.89 5.28 -21.29
N ILE A 6 -6.71 4.60 -20.49
CA ILE A 6 -6.96 3.16 -20.63
C ILE A 6 -8.32 2.98 -21.29
N ARG A 7 -8.37 2.25 -22.40
CA ARG A 7 -9.59 2.00 -23.19
C ARG A 7 -10.00 0.53 -23.09
N ASN A 8 -11.26 0.24 -23.39
CA ASN A 8 -11.81 -1.11 -23.46
C ASN A 8 -11.59 -1.89 -22.16
N VAL A 9 -11.90 -1.27 -21.01
CA VAL A 9 -11.91 -1.94 -19.71
C VAL A 9 -13.33 -2.45 -19.48
N ASP A 10 -13.45 -3.71 -19.09
CA ASP A 10 -14.75 -4.32 -18.81
C ASP A 10 -15.47 -3.59 -17.66
N ASP A 11 -16.79 -3.45 -17.78
CA ASP A 11 -17.60 -2.72 -16.79
C ASP A 11 -17.49 -3.33 -15.38
N GLU A 12 -17.39 -4.66 -15.29
CA GLU A 12 -17.19 -5.35 -14.01
C GLU A 12 -15.85 -4.96 -13.35
N VAL A 13 -14.79 -4.79 -14.14
CA VAL A 13 -13.49 -4.36 -13.62
C VAL A 13 -13.59 -2.94 -13.09
N ILE A 14 -14.29 -2.05 -13.79
CA ILE A 14 -14.51 -0.67 -13.32
C ILE A 14 -15.32 -0.66 -12.02
N ALA A 15 -16.39 -1.45 -11.92
CA ALA A 15 -17.20 -1.54 -10.70
C ALA A 15 -16.37 -1.99 -9.49
N ARG A 16 -15.53 -3.02 -9.65
CA ARG A 16 -14.64 -3.48 -8.57
C ARG A 16 -13.63 -2.42 -8.14
N ILE A 17 -13.11 -1.63 -9.08
CA ILE A 17 -12.19 -0.52 -8.76
C ILE A 17 -12.93 0.56 -7.98
N ASP A 18 -14.16 0.89 -8.36
CA ASP A 18 -14.98 1.88 -7.66
C ASP A 18 -15.31 1.45 -6.23
N ASP A 19 -15.70 0.19 -6.03
CA ASP A 19 -15.97 -0.36 -4.70
C ASP A 19 -14.73 -0.27 -3.80
N GLN A 20 -13.56 -0.62 -4.33
CA GLN A 20 -12.29 -0.52 -3.60
C GLN A 20 -11.95 0.94 -3.28
N ALA A 21 -12.10 1.85 -4.25
CA ALA A 21 -11.84 3.27 -4.05
C ALA A 21 -12.80 3.85 -2.98
N GLN A 22 -14.09 3.54 -3.06
CA GLN A 22 -15.11 3.98 -2.12
C GLN A 22 -14.84 3.45 -0.70
N SER A 23 -14.45 2.17 -0.55
CA SER A 23 -14.11 1.59 0.75
C SER A 23 -12.94 2.30 1.45
N LEU A 24 -12.08 2.96 0.67
CA LEU A 24 -10.94 3.74 1.15
C LEU A 24 -11.22 5.25 1.21
N GLY A 25 -12.44 5.69 0.87
CA GLY A 25 -12.79 7.11 0.80
C GLY A 25 -12.04 7.89 -0.30
N MET A 26 -11.57 7.19 -1.34
CA MET A 26 -10.80 7.76 -2.45
C MET A 26 -11.64 7.91 -3.71
N SER A 27 -11.28 8.87 -4.56
CA SER A 27 -11.79 8.88 -5.93
C SER A 27 -11.13 7.76 -6.74
N ARG A 28 -11.82 7.27 -7.79
CA ARG A 28 -11.27 6.29 -8.73
C ARG A 28 -9.88 6.67 -9.25
N SER A 29 -9.69 7.95 -9.62
CA SER A 29 -8.43 8.43 -10.20
C SER A 29 -7.30 8.45 -9.17
N GLU A 30 -7.58 8.79 -7.91
CA GLU A 30 -6.58 8.72 -6.85
C GLU A 30 -6.21 7.28 -6.51
N TYR A 31 -7.20 6.40 -6.40
CA TYR A 31 -6.98 4.98 -6.19
C TYR A 31 -6.05 4.39 -7.27
N LEU A 32 -6.35 4.65 -8.55
CA LEU A 32 -5.52 4.18 -9.67
C LEU A 32 -4.11 4.78 -9.64
N ARG A 33 -3.95 6.05 -9.30
CA ARG A 33 -2.61 6.66 -9.14
C ARG A 33 -1.81 5.97 -8.04
N GLN A 34 -2.44 5.62 -6.92
CA GLN A 34 -1.77 4.91 -5.83
C GLN A 34 -1.38 3.49 -6.24
N GLN A 35 -2.25 2.78 -6.97
CA GLN A 35 -1.91 1.46 -7.51
C GLN A 35 -0.75 1.52 -8.50
N LEU A 36 -0.72 2.53 -9.39
CA LEU A 36 0.38 2.72 -10.33
C LEU A 36 1.72 2.98 -9.63
N LYS A 37 1.73 3.72 -8.50
CA LYS A 37 2.94 3.89 -7.69
C LYS A 37 3.46 2.55 -7.15
N THR A 38 2.57 1.68 -6.67
CA THR A 38 2.92 0.34 -6.19
C THR A 38 3.46 -0.54 -7.31
N ILE A 39 2.83 -0.49 -8.50
CA ILE A 39 3.28 -1.25 -9.68
C ILE A 39 4.67 -0.77 -10.14
N ALA A 40 4.91 0.54 -10.13
CA ALA A 40 6.19 1.12 -10.53
C ALA A 40 7.33 0.81 -9.55
N HIS A 41 7.01 0.53 -8.29
CA HIS A 41 7.98 0.20 -7.24
C HIS A 41 7.66 -1.18 -6.64
N PRO A 42 7.78 -2.25 -7.43
CA PRO A 42 7.50 -3.58 -6.94
C PRO A 42 8.45 -3.92 -5.79
N ARG A 43 7.91 -4.48 -4.71
CA ARG A 43 8.72 -4.90 -3.56
C ARG A 43 9.64 -6.05 -3.99
N GLY A 44 10.90 -6.00 -3.55
CA GLY A 44 11.88 -7.05 -3.80
C GLY A 44 11.54 -8.35 -3.09
N ARG A 45 12.29 -9.42 -3.40
CA ARG A 45 12.17 -10.70 -2.69
C ARG A 45 12.60 -10.52 -1.24
N THR A 46 11.78 -10.97 -0.31
CA THR A 46 12.13 -11.03 1.11
C THR A 46 12.91 -12.30 1.40
N THR A 47 14.05 -12.16 2.08
CA THR A 47 14.90 -13.26 2.54
C THR A 47 14.81 -13.44 4.05
N ARG A 48 15.35 -14.55 4.57
CA ARG A 48 15.47 -14.75 6.02
C ARG A 48 16.34 -13.68 6.68
N ALA A 49 17.43 -13.26 6.03
CA ALA A 49 18.30 -12.22 6.56
C ALA A 49 17.58 -10.87 6.71
N ASP A 50 16.64 -10.56 5.81
CA ASP A 50 15.80 -9.36 5.94
C ASP A 50 14.90 -9.43 7.17
N LEU A 51 14.35 -10.62 7.48
CA LEU A 51 13.52 -10.84 8.65
C LEU A 51 14.33 -10.79 9.95
N ASP A 52 15.52 -11.40 9.97
CA ASP A 52 16.42 -11.36 11.13
C ASP A 52 16.83 -9.91 11.44
N ARG A 53 17.15 -9.13 10.39
CA ARG A 53 17.45 -7.71 10.51
C ARG A 53 16.25 -6.91 11.02
N PHE A 54 15.05 -7.18 10.50
CA PHE A 54 13.82 -6.52 10.96
C PHE A 54 13.55 -6.83 12.44
N SER A 55 13.66 -8.10 12.85
CA SER A 55 13.43 -8.52 14.23
C SER A 55 14.37 -7.85 15.22
N ALA A 56 15.63 -7.62 14.83
CA ALA A 56 16.58 -6.90 15.67
C ALA A 56 16.25 -5.40 15.78
N LEU A 57 15.79 -4.79 14.68
CA LEU A 57 15.46 -3.35 14.63
C LEU A 57 14.13 -3.00 15.29
N ALA A 58 13.16 -3.91 15.24
CA ALA A 58 11.80 -3.71 15.71
C ALA A 58 11.50 -4.45 17.02
N GLY A 59 12.55 -4.83 17.77
CA GLY A 59 12.41 -5.63 18.99
C GLY A 59 11.69 -4.91 20.13
N ASP A 60 11.71 -3.58 20.13
CA ASP A 60 11.03 -2.71 21.09
C ASP A 60 9.56 -2.45 20.76
N LEU A 61 9.05 -2.92 19.61
CA LEU A 61 7.61 -2.81 19.28
C LEU A 61 6.71 -3.59 20.24
N LEU A 62 7.28 -4.50 21.05
CA LEU A 62 6.58 -5.26 22.08
C LEU A 62 6.74 -4.64 23.48
N ASP A 63 7.47 -3.55 23.61
CA ASP A 63 7.60 -2.81 24.87
C ASP A 63 6.44 -1.82 24.99
N ASP A 64 5.56 -2.07 25.96
CA ASP A 64 4.36 -1.27 26.21
C ASP A 64 4.69 0.19 26.56
N GLU A 65 5.80 0.46 27.27
CA GLU A 65 6.20 1.82 27.62
C GLU A 65 6.72 2.58 26.40
N VAL A 66 7.52 1.92 25.55
CA VAL A 66 8.03 2.50 24.30
C VAL A 66 6.87 2.80 23.35
N MET A 67 5.93 1.87 23.22
CA MET A 67 4.76 2.07 22.35
C MET A 67 3.83 3.15 22.90
N ALA A 68 3.56 3.20 24.21
CA ALA A 68 2.77 4.29 24.79
C ALA A 68 3.37 5.67 24.46
N LYS A 69 4.69 5.84 24.66
CA LYS A 69 5.39 7.09 24.35
C LYS A 69 5.39 7.46 22.87
N ALA A 70 5.31 6.49 21.95
CA ALA A 70 5.27 6.75 20.52
C ALA A 70 3.93 7.33 20.04
N TRP A 71 2.86 7.19 20.83
CA TRP A 71 1.50 7.67 20.52
C TRP A 71 1.02 8.81 21.41
N ASP A 72 1.81 9.24 22.39
CA ASP A 72 1.61 10.47 23.17
C ASP A 72 1.83 11.72 22.30
#